data_AF-A0A7C2Y6I9-F1
#
_entry.id   AF-A0A7C2Y6I9-F1
#
_cell.length_a   1.000
_cell.length_b   1.000
_cell.length_c   1.000
_cell.angle_alpha   90.00
_cell.angle_beta   90.00
_cell.angle_gamma   90.00
#
_symmetry.space_group_name_H-M   'P 1'
#
loop_
_entity.id
_entity.type
_entity.pdbx_description
1 polymer ?
#
loop_
_entity_poly.entity_id
_entity_poly.type
_entity_poly.pdbx_seq_one_letter_code
_entity_poly.pdbx_strand_id
1 'polypeptide(L)'
;MARKRKKRKRTSSQPFAPPESKSGQKSIGPDTVLVLDTNEFIFGLTETKQSCVDLLDNFDSLTAIIPAMILREVRTNLESRYQLGKEFFRLLAAGKNITILWADPPLELIEKHIALGFAEEDAAIAAAAEWAGAEFVISENRHFLQKSRGLTFQTINAETALKWLRL
;
A
#
# COMPACT_ATOMS: atom_id res chain seq x y z
N MET A 1 18.31 53.01 0.33
CA MET A 1 18.28 51.81 -0.53
C MET A 1 17.69 50.64 0.24
N ALA A 2 16.53 50.14 -0.15
CA ALA A 2 15.86 49.00 0.50
C ALA A 2 15.43 47.96 -0.55
N ARG A 3 15.98 46.74 -0.48
CA ARG A 3 15.65 45.63 -1.39
C ARG A 3 14.38 44.91 -0.90
N LYS A 4 13.28 45.02 -1.66
CA LYS A 4 12.05 44.24 -1.45
C LYS A 4 12.29 42.75 -1.78
N ARG A 5 12.14 41.87 -0.79
CA ARG A 5 12.11 40.40 -0.98
C ARG A 5 10.77 39.99 -1.62
N LYS A 6 10.81 39.39 -2.82
CA LYS A 6 9.66 38.73 -3.47
C LYS A 6 9.29 37.45 -2.68
N LYS A 7 8.09 37.41 -2.10
CA LYS A 7 7.49 36.17 -1.57
C LYS A 7 7.12 35.26 -2.74
N ARG A 8 7.72 34.07 -2.82
CA ARG A 8 7.29 32.99 -3.73
C ARG A 8 5.95 32.45 -3.24
N LYS A 9 4.93 32.48 -4.11
CA LYS A 9 3.64 31.82 -3.89
C LYS A 9 3.87 30.31 -3.85
N ARG A 10 3.40 29.65 -2.78
CA ARG A 10 3.27 28.19 -2.71
C ARG A 10 2.22 27.79 -3.75
N THR A 11 2.63 27.01 -4.75
CA THR A 11 1.72 26.32 -5.67
C THR A 11 0.96 25.27 -4.88
N SER A 12 -0.36 25.39 -4.88
CA SER A 12 -1.31 24.40 -4.37
C SER A 12 -1.10 23.09 -5.12
N SER A 13 -0.72 22.03 -4.41
CA SER A 13 -0.79 20.65 -4.88
C SER A 13 -2.25 20.30 -5.12
N GLN A 14 -2.66 20.20 -6.38
CA GLN A 14 -3.96 19.65 -6.72
C GLN A 14 -4.01 18.16 -6.33
N PRO A 15 -5.12 17.67 -5.75
CA PRO A 15 -5.30 16.24 -5.54
C PRO A 15 -5.40 15.55 -6.91
N PHE A 16 -4.69 14.44 -7.05
CA PHE A 16 -4.72 13.57 -8.22
C PHE A 16 -6.14 13.01 -8.36
N ALA A 17 -6.79 13.27 -9.50
CA ALA A 17 -8.13 12.75 -9.75
C ALA A 17 -8.05 11.22 -9.98
N PRO A 18 -8.93 10.41 -9.36
CA PRO A 18 -8.91 8.97 -9.57
C PRO A 18 -9.31 8.62 -11.01
N PRO A 19 -8.67 7.63 -11.65
CA PRO A 19 -9.02 7.23 -13.01
C PRO A 19 -10.38 6.51 -13.05
N GLU A 20 -11.18 6.82 -14.07
CA GLU A 20 -12.46 6.14 -14.34
C GLU A 20 -12.23 4.66 -14.69
N SER A 21 -12.92 3.75 -13.98
CA SER A 21 -12.78 2.31 -14.20
C SER A 21 -13.47 1.86 -15.50
N LYS A 22 -12.69 1.45 -16.49
CA LYS A 22 -13.17 0.72 -17.67
C LYS A 22 -13.20 -0.78 -17.37
N SER A 23 -14.31 -1.42 -17.71
CA SER A 23 -14.59 -2.86 -17.56
C SER A 23 -13.77 -3.74 -18.53
N GLY A 24 -12.45 -3.57 -18.54
CA GLY A 24 -11.49 -4.49 -19.14
C GLY A 24 -11.00 -5.50 -18.10
N GLN A 25 -10.49 -6.63 -18.58
CA GLN A 25 -9.84 -7.64 -17.72
C GLN A 25 -8.75 -6.95 -16.88
N LYS A 26 -8.95 -6.89 -15.56
CA LYS A 26 -8.06 -6.18 -14.63
C LYS A 26 -6.66 -6.79 -14.69
N SER A 27 -5.64 -5.94 -14.74
CA SER A 27 -4.24 -6.34 -14.83
C SER A 27 -3.38 -5.45 -13.95
N ILE A 28 -2.42 -6.06 -13.26
CA ILE A 28 -1.35 -5.37 -12.55
C ILE A 28 -0.17 -5.30 -13.52
N GLY A 29 0.20 -4.08 -13.91
CA GLY A 29 1.36 -3.79 -14.74
C GLY A 29 2.36 -2.88 -14.02
N PRO A 30 3.43 -2.47 -14.70
CA PRO A 30 4.48 -1.64 -14.11
C PRO A 30 3.99 -0.28 -13.58
N ASP A 31 2.93 0.28 -14.15
CA ASP A 31 2.36 1.56 -13.72
C ASP A 31 1.27 1.41 -12.64
N THR A 32 0.88 0.18 -12.29
CA THR A 32 -0.17 -0.08 -11.31
C THR A 32 0.37 0.09 -9.90
N VAL A 33 -0.12 1.11 -9.20
CA VAL A 33 0.29 1.41 -7.83
C VAL A 33 -0.45 0.51 -6.85
N LEU A 34 0.30 -0.19 -6.01
CA LEU A 34 -0.20 -1.15 -5.03
C LEU A 34 0.14 -0.69 -3.61
N VAL A 35 -0.68 -1.07 -2.64
CA VAL A 35 -0.32 -1.10 -1.21
C VAL A 35 -0.40 -2.55 -0.74
N LEU A 36 0.63 -3.02 -0.03
CA LEU A 36 0.61 -4.34 0.60
C LEU A 36 0.33 -4.16 2.10
N ASP A 37 -0.59 -4.98 2.60
CA ASP A 37 -0.91 -5.09 4.02
C ASP A 37 0.21 -5.83 4.78
N THR A 38 0.27 -5.64 6.09
CA THR A 38 1.21 -6.29 7.02
C THR A 38 1.19 -7.80 6.87
N ASN A 39 0.00 -8.39 6.72
CA ASN A 39 -0.18 -9.84 6.59
C ASN A 39 0.52 -10.44 5.36
N GLU A 40 0.65 -9.69 4.25
CA GLU A 40 1.34 -10.19 3.06
C GLU A 40 2.82 -10.44 3.34
N PHE A 41 3.46 -9.52 4.07
CA PHE A 41 4.85 -9.65 4.48
C PHE A 41 5.03 -10.74 5.53
N ILE A 42 4.17 -10.76 6.55
CA ILE A 42 4.26 -11.77 7.61
C ILE A 42 4.08 -13.17 7.01
N PHE A 43 3.03 -13.40 6.24
CA PHE A 43 2.75 -14.73 5.70
C PHE A 43 3.75 -15.17 4.64
N GLY A 44 4.27 -14.25 3.82
CA GLY A 44 5.32 -14.54 2.86
C GLY A 44 6.64 -14.88 3.55
N LEU A 45 7.12 -14.04 4.47
CA LEU A 45 8.40 -14.25 5.16
C LEU A 45 8.38 -15.45 6.11
N THR A 46 7.23 -15.77 6.70
CA THR A 46 7.09 -16.98 7.54
C THR A 46 6.71 -18.22 6.76
N GLU A 47 6.57 -18.13 5.43
CA GLU A 47 6.16 -19.20 4.53
C GLU A 47 4.84 -19.90 4.94
N THR A 48 3.95 -19.18 5.63
CA THR A 48 2.67 -19.75 6.09
C THR A 48 1.59 -19.74 5.02
N LYS A 49 1.80 -19.00 3.92
CA LYS A 49 0.89 -18.95 2.78
C LYS A 49 1.64 -18.78 1.47
N GLN A 50 1.55 -19.80 0.60
CA GLN A 50 2.31 -19.85 -0.65
C GLN A 50 2.03 -18.67 -1.58
N SER A 51 0.78 -18.20 -1.71
CA SER A 51 0.50 -17.04 -2.57
C SER A 51 1.18 -15.76 -2.09
N CYS A 52 1.41 -15.61 -0.78
CA CYS A 52 2.16 -14.47 -0.25
C CYS A 52 3.66 -14.65 -0.54
N VAL A 53 4.21 -15.86 -0.41
CA VAL A 53 5.60 -16.17 -0.81
C VAL A 53 5.83 -15.81 -2.28
N ASP A 54 4.98 -16.35 -3.16
CA ASP A 54 5.06 -16.11 -4.61
C ASP A 54 4.91 -14.61 -4.95
N LEU A 55 4.10 -13.87 -4.20
CA LEU A 55 3.96 -12.42 -4.36
C LEU A 55 5.26 -11.69 -3.98
N LEU A 56 5.90 -12.09 -2.87
CA LEU A 56 7.19 -11.50 -2.45
C LEU A 56 8.34 -11.90 -3.39
N ASP A 57 8.31 -13.09 -4.00
CA ASP A 57 9.27 -13.49 -5.03
C ASP A 57 9.18 -12.62 -6.29
N ASN A 58 7.99 -12.06 -6.56
CA ASN A 58 7.74 -11.13 -7.66
C ASN A 58 7.80 -9.65 -7.24
N PHE A 59 8.28 -9.35 -6.02
CA PHE A 59 8.22 -7.99 -5.45
C PHE A 59 8.97 -6.94 -6.29
N ASP A 60 10.06 -7.33 -6.95
CA ASP A 60 10.83 -6.45 -7.85
C ASP A 60 10.06 -6.00 -9.10
N SER A 61 9.00 -6.73 -9.46
CA SER A 61 8.11 -6.43 -10.59
C SER A 61 6.91 -5.56 -10.19
N LEU A 62 6.74 -5.28 -8.89
CA LEU A 62 5.63 -4.50 -8.37
C LEU A 62 6.01 -3.03 -8.24
N THR A 63 5.03 -2.15 -8.48
CA THR A 63 5.09 -0.75 -8.07
C THR A 63 4.29 -0.58 -6.79
N ALA A 64 4.97 -0.60 -5.65
CA ALA A 64 4.33 -0.63 -4.35
C ALA A 64 4.67 0.58 -3.49
N ILE A 65 3.65 1.08 -2.79
CA ILE A 65 3.77 2.07 -1.73
C ILE A 65 3.57 1.35 -0.41
N ILE A 66 4.54 1.48 0.49
CA ILE A 66 4.53 0.85 1.81
C ILE A 66 4.38 1.96 2.87
N PRO A 67 3.20 2.11 3.48
CA PRO A 67 3.02 3.04 4.59
C PRO A 67 3.92 2.70 5.78
N ALA A 68 4.46 3.71 6.47
CA ALA A 68 5.36 3.48 7.60
C ALA A 68 4.70 2.70 8.75
N MET A 69 3.36 2.74 8.89
CA MET A 69 2.64 1.88 9.83
C MET A 69 2.85 0.39 9.54
N ILE A 70 2.80 -0.03 8.27
CA ILE A 70 3.07 -1.40 7.84
C ILE A 70 4.51 -1.81 8.21
N LEU A 71 5.48 -0.92 7.99
CA LEU A 71 6.87 -1.18 8.40
C LEU A 71 7.00 -1.43 9.91
N ARG A 72 6.32 -0.61 10.72
CA ARG A 72 6.34 -0.75 12.18
C ARG A 72 5.70 -2.06 12.61
N GLU A 73 4.53 -2.37 12.06
CA GLU A 73 3.78 -3.60 12.38
C GLU A 73 4.56 -4.85 11.98
N VAL A 74 5.11 -4.91 10.76
CA VAL A 74 5.93 -6.04 10.32
C VAL A 74 7.15 -6.22 11.22
N ARG A 75 7.86 -5.13 11.53
CA ARG A 75 9.02 -5.17 12.43
C ARG A 75 8.66 -5.69 13.82
N THR A 76 7.56 -5.21 14.39
CA THR A 76 7.09 -5.63 15.72
C THR A 76 6.70 -7.11 15.72
N ASN A 77 5.97 -7.57 14.70
CA ASN A 77 5.57 -8.98 14.58
C ASN A 77 6.78 -9.92 14.40
N LEU A 78 7.86 -9.45 13.77
CA LEU A 78 9.08 -10.22 13.53
C LEU A 78 10.19 -9.98 14.57
N GLU A 79 9.94 -9.23 15.65
CA GLU A 79 10.97 -8.83 16.63
C GLU A 79 11.67 -10.05 17.26
N SER A 80 10.90 -11.10 17.57
CA SER A 80 11.44 -12.37 18.09
C SER A 80 12.14 -13.24 17.04
N ARG A 81 12.05 -12.88 15.76
CA ARG A 81 12.56 -13.63 14.59
C ARG A 81 13.53 -12.77 13.79
N TYR A 82 14.64 -12.39 14.42
CA TYR A 82 15.61 -11.41 13.88
C TYR A 82 16.00 -11.63 12.41
N GLN A 83 16.19 -12.87 11.95
CA GLN A 83 16.54 -13.14 10.56
C GLN A 83 15.44 -12.75 9.57
N LEU A 84 14.17 -13.03 9.90
CA LEU A 84 13.03 -12.61 9.07
C LEU A 84 12.90 -11.08 9.02
N GLY A 85 13.20 -10.41 10.13
CA GLY A 85 13.29 -8.95 10.15
C GLY A 85 14.36 -8.41 9.19
N LYS A 86 15.53 -9.06 9.11
CA LYS A 86 16.56 -8.69 8.12
C LYS A 86 16.14 -8.98 6.69
N GLU A 87 15.47 -10.10 6.45
CA GLU A 87 14.94 -10.45 5.13
C GLU A 87 13.89 -9.45 4.66
N PHE A 88 13.00 -9.00 5.54
CA PHE A 88 12.05 -7.92 5.23
C PHE A 88 12.74 -6.65 4.72
N PHE A 89 13.75 -6.15 5.45
CA PHE A 89 14.46 -4.94 5.00
C PHE A 89 15.30 -5.19 3.73
N ARG A 90 15.82 -6.41 3.53
CA ARG A 90 16.51 -6.79 2.30
C ARG A 90 15.55 -6.79 1.10
N LEU A 91 14.34 -7.32 1.27
CA LEU A 91 13.30 -7.33 0.26
C LEU A 91 12.93 -5.89 -0.15
N LEU A 92 12.69 -5.01 0.82
CA LEU A 92 12.42 -3.59 0.55
C LEU A 92 13.57 -2.89 -0.18
N ALA A 93 14.82 -3.24 0.14
CA ALA A 93 16.01 -2.67 -0.50
C ALA A 93 16.26 -3.23 -1.92
N ALA A 94 15.79 -4.44 -2.21
CA ALA A 94 15.90 -5.06 -3.54
C ALA A 94 14.85 -4.51 -4.52
N GLY A 95 13.66 -4.19 -4.01
CA GLY A 95 12.54 -3.71 -4.80
C GLY A 95 12.84 -2.43 -5.59
N LYS A 96 12.63 -2.47 -6.90
CA LYS A 96 13.00 -1.38 -7.82
C LYS A 96 12.06 -0.19 -7.78
N ASN A 97 10.75 -0.45 -7.61
CA ASN A 97 9.69 0.55 -7.67
C ASN A 97 8.94 0.64 -6.34
N ILE A 98 9.68 0.55 -5.23
CA ILE A 98 9.13 0.58 -3.87
C ILE A 98 9.31 1.96 -3.27
N THR A 99 8.22 2.56 -2.81
CA THR A 99 8.23 3.84 -2.11
C THR A 99 7.73 3.67 -0.69
N ILE A 100 8.50 4.12 0.30
CA ILE A 100 8.05 4.18 1.68
C ILE A 100 7.33 5.51 1.91
N LEU A 101 6.07 5.44 2.32
CA LEU A 101 5.30 6.61 2.74
C LEU A 101 5.50 6.83 4.25
N TRP A 102 6.44 7.72 4.58
CA TRP A 102 6.83 7.99 5.97
C TRP A 102 5.83 8.83 6.77
N ALA A 103 5.04 9.65 6.08
CA ALA A 103 4.01 10.47 6.72
C ALA A 103 2.77 9.61 6.98
N ASP A 104 2.13 9.83 8.12
CA ASP A 104 0.83 9.24 8.37
C ASP A 104 -0.22 9.88 7.44
N PRO A 105 -1.27 9.14 7.04
CA PRO A 105 -2.34 9.68 6.22
C PRO A 105 -3.02 10.88 6.88
N PRO A 106 -3.58 11.82 6.10
CA PRO A 106 -4.43 12.88 6.62
C PRO A 106 -5.52 12.31 7.54
N LEU A 107 -5.68 12.91 8.72
CA LEU A 107 -6.63 12.43 9.72
C LEU A 107 -8.05 12.37 9.16
N GLU A 108 -8.43 13.32 8.31
CA GLU A 108 -9.75 13.37 7.68
C GLU A 108 -10.01 12.16 6.78
N LEU A 109 -8.97 11.60 6.14
CA LEU A 109 -9.09 10.37 5.36
C LEU A 109 -9.22 9.15 6.25
N ILE A 110 -8.56 9.12 7.40
CA ILE A 110 -8.71 8.03 8.39
C ILE A 110 -10.14 8.04 8.93
N GLU A 111 -10.62 9.19 9.38
CA GLU A 111 -11.99 9.38 9.90
C GLU A 111 -13.05 9.02 8.85
N LYS A 112 -12.84 9.39 7.58
CA LYS A 112 -13.69 8.97 6.45
C LYS A 112 -13.82 7.44 6.39
N HIS A 113 -12.72 6.70 6.49
CA HIS A 113 -12.76 5.24 6.42
C HIS A 113 -13.34 4.61 7.69
N ILE A 114 -13.09 5.16 8.87
CA ILE A 114 -13.78 4.73 10.11
C ILE A 114 -15.30 4.88 9.95
N ALA A 115 -15.78 6.00 9.39
CA ALA A 115 -17.20 6.22 9.13
C ALA A 115 -17.81 5.24 8.10
N LEU A 116 -16.99 4.65 7.22
CA LEU A 116 -17.38 3.55 6.32
C LEU A 116 -17.37 2.17 7.02
N GLY A 117 -17.10 2.16 8.32
CA GLY A 117 -17.13 0.97 9.18
C GLY A 117 -15.89 0.10 9.04
N PHE A 118 -14.73 0.69 8.79
CA PHE A 118 -13.43 0.06 8.98
C PHE A 118 -13.03 0.11 10.47
N ALA A 119 -12.29 -0.89 10.93
CA ALA A 119 -11.56 -0.77 12.19
C ALA A 119 -10.48 0.33 12.06
N GLU A 120 -10.02 0.91 13.17
CA GLU A 120 -9.09 2.04 13.14
C GLU A 120 -7.78 1.74 12.38
N GLU A 121 -7.19 0.57 12.62
CA GLU A 121 -5.96 0.13 11.95
C GLU A 121 -6.20 -0.07 10.44
N ASP A 122 -7.26 -0.79 10.07
CA ASP A 122 -7.66 -0.98 8.68
C ASP A 122 -7.99 0.36 7.97
N ALA A 123 -8.60 1.31 8.69
CA ALA A 123 -8.96 2.62 8.18
C ALA A 123 -7.72 3.46 7.85
N ALA A 124 -6.65 3.35 8.64
CA ALA A 124 -5.39 4.01 8.36
C ALA A 124 -4.70 3.43 7.12
N ILE A 125 -4.74 2.11 6.90
CA ILE A 125 -4.25 1.48 5.66
C ILE A 125 -5.07 1.94 4.45
N ALA A 126 -6.39 1.94 4.57
CA ALA A 126 -7.30 2.40 3.51
C ALA A 126 -7.09 3.88 3.17
N ALA A 127 -6.92 4.73 4.19
CA ALA A 127 -6.59 6.14 4.02
C ALA A 127 -5.23 6.34 3.33
N ALA A 128 -4.22 5.53 3.69
CA ALA A 128 -2.92 5.56 3.05
C ALA A 128 -3.03 5.17 1.57
N ALA A 129 -3.80 4.13 1.24
CA ALA A 129 -4.02 3.67 -0.12
C ALA A 129 -4.73 4.73 -0.98
N GLU A 130 -5.79 5.35 -0.46
CA GLU A 130 -6.49 6.45 -1.15
C GLU A 130 -5.55 7.65 -1.35
N TRP A 131 -4.81 8.05 -0.31
CA TRP A 131 -3.90 9.19 -0.38
C TRP A 131 -2.75 8.97 -1.37
N ALA A 132 -2.25 7.74 -1.42
CA ALA A 132 -1.20 7.30 -2.33
C ALA A 132 -1.67 7.13 -3.78
N GLY A 133 -2.98 7.18 -4.04
CA GLY A 133 -3.54 6.92 -5.36
C GLY A 133 -3.38 5.46 -5.79
N ALA A 134 -3.35 4.53 -4.83
CA ALA A 134 -3.24 3.11 -5.14
C ALA A 134 -4.48 2.62 -5.90
N GLU A 135 -4.26 1.73 -6.86
CA GLU A 135 -5.35 1.04 -7.56
C GLU A 135 -5.81 -0.19 -6.78
N PHE A 136 -4.86 -0.85 -6.11
CA PHE A 136 -5.13 -2.05 -5.33
C PHE A 136 -4.50 -1.99 -3.94
N VAL A 137 -5.21 -2.54 -2.97
CA VAL A 137 -4.63 -2.99 -1.71
C VAL A 137 -4.59 -4.51 -1.72
N ILE A 138 -3.43 -5.09 -1.49
CA ILE A 138 -3.27 -6.54 -1.37
C ILE A 138 -3.32 -6.89 0.10
N SER A 139 -4.32 -7.68 0.49
CA SER A 139 -4.54 -8.10 1.88
C SER A 139 -5.21 -9.48 1.95
N GLU A 140 -4.77 -10.28 2.91
CA GLU A 140 -5.43 -11.52 3.32
C GLU A 140 -6.48 -11.33 4.44
N ASN A 141 -6.67 -10.09 4.94
CA ASN A 141 -7.68 -9.79 5.94
C ASN A 141 -9.09 -9.85 5.32
N ARG A 142 -9.88 -10.84 5.72
CA ARG A 142 -11.25 -11.05 5.19
C ARG A 142 -12.19 -9.86 5.43
N HIS A 143 -12.04 -9.16 6.56
CA HIS A 143 -12.86 -7.98 6.85
C HIS A 143 -12.53 -6.85 5.88
N PHE A 144 -11.26 -6.67 5.59
CA PHE A 144 -10.76 -5.71 4.61
C PHE A 144 -11.19 -6.08 3.17
N LEU A 145 -11.11 -7.35 2.80
CA LEU A 145 -11.52 -7.87 1.48
C LEU A 145 -13.02 -7.71 1.19
N GLN A 146 -13.87 -7.78 2.21
CA GLN A 146 -15.33 -7.61 2.05
C GLN A 146 -15.73 -6.14 1.80
N LYS A 147 -14.82 -5.20 2.07
CA LYS A 147 -15.05 -3.76 1.92
C LYS A 147 -14.44 -3.27 0.60
N SER A 148 -15.26 -3.23 -0.45
CA SER A 148 -14.82 -2.78 -1.79
C SER A 148 -15.76 -1.77 -2.46
N ARG A 149 -16.97 -1.57 -1.94
CA ARG A 149 -17.94 -0.65 -2.55
C ARG A 149 -17.66 0.80 -2.12
N GLY A 150 -17.52 1.69 -3.09
CA GLY A 150 -17.39 3.13 -2.86
C GLY A 150 -15.98 3.60 -2.51
N LEU A 151 -14.98 2.72 -2.58
CA LEU A 151 -13.56 3.06 -2.42
C LEU A 151 -12.94 3.45 -3.77
N THR A 152 -11.88 4.25 -3.71
CA THR A 152 -11.11 4.64 -4.91
C THR A 152 -10.12 3.56 -5.37
N PHE A 153 -9.96 2.51 -4.58
CA PHE A 153 -9.09 1.36 -4.84
C PHE A 153 -9.87 0.06 -4.65
N GLN A 154 -9.33 -1.06 -5.15
CA GLN A 154 -9.88 -2.38 -4.89
C GLN A 154 -9.00 -3.19 -3.96
N THR A 155 -9.59 -3.81 -2.94
CA THR A 155 -8.90 -4.82 -2.14
C THR A 155 -8.94 -6.18 -2.83
N ILE A 156 -7.78 -6.83 -2.97
CA ILE A 156 -7.62 -8.20 -3.49
C ILE A 156 -6.65 -8.99 -2.61
N ASN A 157 -6.67 -10.32 -2.69
CA ASN A 157 -5.70 -11.16 -2.01
C ASN A 157 -4.48 -11.44 -2.91
N ALA A 158 -3.42 -12.02 -2.35
CA ALA A 158 -2.19 -12.30 -3.11
C ALA A 158 -2.44 -13.24 -4.29
N GLU A 159 -3.29 -14.25 -4.13
CA GLU A 159 -3.63 -15.19 -5.19
C GLU A 159 -4.27 -14.49 -6.41
N THR A 160 -5.15 -13.52 -6.16
CA THR A 160 -5.78 -12.73 -7.22
C THR A 160 -4.78 -11.77 -7.86
N ALA A 161 -3.93 -11.13 -7.05
CA ALA A 161 -2.88 -10.25 -7.56
C ALA A 161 -1.94 -10.99 -8.51
N LEU A 162 -1.48 -12.18 -8.13
CA LEU A 162 -0.61 -13.02 -8.98
C LEU A 162 -1.27 -13.40 -10.31
N LYS A 163 -2.58 -13.71 -10.31
CA LYS A 163 -3.33 -13.98 -11.56
C LYS A 163 -3.42 -12.78 -12.48
N TRP A 164 -3.38 -11.57 -11.92
CA TRP A 164 -3.48 -10.32 -12.67
C TRP A 164 -2.13 -9.71 -13.02
N LEU A 165 -1.06 -10.19 -12.38
CA LEU A 165 0.30 -9.78 -12.68
C LEU A 165 0.66 -10.21 -14.09
N ARG A 166 0.84 -9.23 -14.98
CA ARG A 166 1.32 -9.47 -16.33
C ARG A 166 2.84 -9.31 -16.32
N LEU A 167 3.55 -10.43 -16.25
CA LEU A 167 5.00 -10.51 -16.46
C LEU A 167 5.35 -10.35 -17.94
#